data_AF-A0A562P432-F1
#
_entry.id   AF-A0A562P432-F1
#
_cell.length_a   1.000
_cell.length_b   1.000
_cell.length_c   1.000
_cell.angle_alpha   90.00
_cell.angle_beta   90.00
_cell.angle_gamma   90.00
#
_symmetry.space_group_name_H-M   'P 1'
#
loop_
_entity.id
_entity.type
_entity.pdbx_description
1 polymer ?
#
loop_
_entity_poly.entity_id
_entity_poly.type
_entity_poly.pdbx_seq_one_letter_code
_entity_poly.pdbx_strand_id
1 'polypeptide(L)'
;MSNTTVRAAAEGMPAINRRRLLMGLAAASTAAAAVTVAPAAHSAAVNENSELIRLGNELPAAEAEMLAAKAAKRAVFAEWSPRWPLAPDEIIEHGCEIERTLTGAGLYRDGLKDCLRVGTANDFRWWKASIERQLASKRIKSEARRTQLRKDIKKTQRKISIAERYAAETARIREASGYEQVSERHSAATKALTSLIVAIMAQPETSMQGVMIKAQALATWKKADRVYRVLNADGFDWGSQLAASVIRMASEVAS
;
A
#
# COMPACT_ATOMS: atom_id res chain seq x y z
N MET A 1 18.60 57.59 -45.68
CA MET A 1 18.27 57.53 -44.25
C MET A 1 17.91 56.11 -43.90
N SER A 2 18.77 55.50 -43.09
CA SER A 2 18.74 54.12 -42.64
C SER A 2 17.62 53.90 -41.62
N ASN A 3 16.91 52.79 -41.71
CA ASN A 3 16.19 52.24 -40.56
C ASN A 3 16.31 50.72 -40.54
N THR A 4 17.02 50.29 -39.50
CA THR A 4 17.30 48.92 -39.07
C THR A 4 16.05 48.28 -38.48
N THR A 5 15.73 47.05 -38.88
CA THR A 5 14.92 46.13 -38.06
C THR A 5 15.59 44.76 -38.02
N VAL A 6 15.84 44.31 -36.78
CA VAL A 6 16.45 43.03 -36.40
C VAL A 6 15.35 41.96 -36.33
N ARG A 7 15.63 40.75 -36.86
CA ARG A 7 14.99 39.51 -36.39
C ARG A 7 16.02 38.38 -36.29
N ALA A 8 15.90 37.65 -35.20
CA ALA A 8 16.85 36.72 -34.62
C ALA A 8 17.09 35.45 -35.45
N ALA A 9 18.35 35.04 -35.53
CA ALA A 9 18.76 33.71 -35.95
C ALA A 9 18.48 32.72 -34.81
N ALA A 10 17.68 31.70 -35.11
CA ALA A 10 17.49 30.53 -34.28
C ALA A 10 18.54 29.49 -34.68
N GLU A 11 19.69 29.47 -34.01
CA GLU A 11 20.69 28.41 -34.19
C GLU A 11 21.34 28.06 -32.84
N GLY A 12 21.38 26.76 -32.52
CA GLY A 12 22.38 26.22 -31.59
C GLY A 12 21.89 25.66 -30.25
N MET A 13 20.86 24.81 -30.21
CA MET A 13 20.75 23.83 -29.11
C MET A 13 21.71 22.67 -29.36
N PRO A 14 22.64 22.32 -28.45
CA PRO A 14 23.52 21.18 -28.64
C PRO A 14 22.69 19.89 -28.56
N ALA A 15 22.66 19.14 -29.66
CA ALA A 15 22.08 17.81 -29.71
C ALA A 15 22.80 16.91 -28.68
N ILE A 16 22.05 16.47 -27.68
CA ILE A 16 22.51 15.52 -26.67
C ILE A 16 22.92 14.23 -27.40
N ASN A 17 24.22 14.06 -27.55
CA ASN A 17 24.83 13.00 -28.35
C ASN A 17 24.73 11.68 -27.57
N ARG A 18 23.72 10.85 -27.89
CA ARG A 18 23.53 9.50 -27.31
C ARG A 18 24.82 8.65 -27.36
N ARG A 19 25.70 8.93 -28.33
CA ARG A 19 27.01 8.28 -28.50
C ARG A 19 28.01 8.60 -27.36
N ARG A 20 27.94 9.79 -26.76
CA ARG A 20 28.77 10.15 -25.59
C ARG A 20 28.24 9.50 -24.30
N LEU A 21 26.93 9.34 -24.17
CA LEU A 21 26.31 8.65 -23.03
C LEU A 21 26.70 7.15 -23.00
N LEU A 22 26.75 6.49 -24.16
CA LEU A 22 27.14 5.08 -24.25
C LEU A 22 28.63 4.83 -24.05
N MET A 23 29.49 5.77 -24.44
CA MET A 23 30.94 5.68 -24.17
C MET A 23 31.28 5.78 -22.67
N GLY A 24 30.47 6.50 -21.88
CA GLY A 24 30.63 6.56 -20.43
C GLY A 24 30.25 5.28 -19.69
N LEU A 25 29.41 4.42 -20.28
CA LEU A 25 28.99 3.15 -19.67
C LEU A 25 29.98 1.99 -19.91
N ALA A 26 30.77 2.05 -20.98
CA ALA A 26 31.72 1.00 -21.35
C ALA A 26 33.02 1.02 -20.51
N ALA A 27 33.34 2.14 -19.85
CA ALA A 27 34.54 2.26 -19.01
C ALA A 27 34.41 1.62 -17.61
N ALA A 28 33.24 1.09 -17.24
CA ALA A 28 32.98 0.54 -15.91
C ALA A 28 32.96 -1.00 -15.82
N SER A 29 33.30 -1.74 -16.89
CA SER A 29 33.09 -3.21 -16.96
C SER A 29 34.34 -4.10 -16.98
N THR A 30 35.54 -3.61 -16.64
CA THR A 30 36.71 -4.49 -16.42
C THR A 30 37.61 -3.96 -15.31
N ALA A 31 37.29 -4.27 -14.05
CA ALA A 31 38.23 -4.18 -12.94
C ALA A 31 37.99 -5.31 -11.94
N ALA A 32 38.13 -6.54 -12.42
CA ALA A 32 38.46 -7.69 -11.60
C ALA A 32 39.67 -8.38 -12.26
N ALA A 33 40.76 -8.52 -11.49
CA ALA A 33 42.04 -9.12 -11.83
C ALA A 33 43.06 -8.27 -12.62
N ALA A 34 43.81 -7.42 -11.92
CA ALA A 34 45.28 -7.29 -12.03
C ALA A 34 45.80 -6.29 -10.99
N VAL A 35 46.37 -6.80 -9.89
CA VAL A 35 47.18 -6.02 -8.96
C VAL A 35 48.57 -5.91 -9.55
N THR A 36 48.92 -4.76 -10.14
CA THR A 36 50.31 -4.38 -10.41
C THR A 36 50.52 -2.94 -9.96
N VAL A 37 51.47 -2.77 -9.05
CA VAL A 37 51.85 -1.54 -8.36
C VAL A 37 52.53 -0.56 -9.31
N ALA A 38 52.04 0.69 -9.36
CA ALA A 38 52.76 1.89 -9.84
C ALA A 38 52.13 3.16 -9.21
N PRO A 39 52.88 4.26 -9.06
CA PRO A 39 52.80 5.13 -7.88
C PRO A 39 51.69 6.18 -7.91
N ALA A 40 51.35 6.63 -6.70
CA ALA A 40 50.29 7.57 -6.34
C ALA A 40 50.25 8.84 -7.19
N ALA A 41 49.30 8.91 -8.12
CA ALA A 41 48.58 10.14 -8.41
C ALA A 41 47.40 10.19 -7.42
N HIS A 42 47.36 11.23 -6.58
CA HIS A 42 46.21 11.55 -5.72
C HIS A 42 44.99 11.93 -6.60
N SER A 43 44.41 10.98 -7.32
CA SER A 43 42.97 10.98 -7.52
C SER A 43 42.44 10.36 -6.25
N ALA A 44 42.04 11.19 -5.28
CA ALA A 44 41.24 10.72 -4.17
C ALA A 44 40.07 9.95 -4.80
N ALA A 45 40.11 8.62 -4.73
CA ALA A 45 39.00 7.81 -5.19
C ALA A 45 37.79 8.34 -4.42
N VAL A 46 36.84 8.94 -5.14
CA VAL A 46 35.64 9.50 -4.54
C VAL A 46 34.92 8.32 -3.90
N ASN A 47 35.17 8.15 -2.61
CA ASN A 47 34.61 7.06 -1.83
C ASN A 47 33.18 7.51 -1.51
N GLU A 48 32.22 6.75 -2.03
CA GLU A 48 30.82 7.02 -1.72
C GLU A 48 30.57 6.85 -0.22
N ASN A 49 29.50 7.48 0.27
CA ASN A 49 29.04 7.32 1.63
C ASN A 49 28.83 5.82 1.96
N SER A 50 29.68 5.30 2.84
CA SER A 50 29.64 3.89 3.27
C SER A 50 28.29 3.47 3.84
N GLU A 51 27.57 4.38 4.50
CA GLU A 51 26.23 4.12 5.03
C GLU A 51 25.19 4.02 3.90
N LEU A 52 25.30 4.86 2.86
CA LEU A 52 24.44 4.77 1.68
C LEU A 52 24.66 3.44 0.93
N ILE A 53 25.92 2.99 0.81
CA ILE A 53 26.24 1.66 0.26
C ILE A 53 25.62 0.56 1.12
N ARG A 54 25.79 0.61 2.44
CA ARG A 54 25.25 -0.37 3.38
C ARG A 54 23.73 -0.50 3.25
N LEU A 55 23.01 0.62 3.30
CA LEU A 55 21.55 0.66 3.12
C LEU A 55 21.12 0.19 1.73
N GLY A 56 21.87 0.59 0.68
CA GLY A 56 21.64 0.13 -0.69
C GLY A 56 21.76 -1.40 -0.83
N ASN A 57 22.68 -2.03 -0.11
CA ASN A 57 22.86 -3.49 -0.10
C ASN A 57 21.75 -4.24 0.65
N GLU A 58 21.03 -3.58 1.56
CA GLU A 58 19.87 -4.16 2.26
C GLU A 58 18.60 -4.15 1.41
N LEU A 59 18.53 -3.24 0.43
CA LEU A 59 17.34 -3.00 -0.37
C LEU A 59 16.80 -4.26 -1.07
N PRO A 60 17.63 -5.12 -1.71
CA PRO A 60 17.12 -6.34 -2.36
C PRO A 60 16.45 -7.31 -1.38
N ALA A 61 16.97 -7.44 -0.15
CA ALA A 61 16.39 -8.32 0.86
C ALA A 61 15.06 -7.78 1.38
N ALA A 62 14.98 -6.46 1.65
CA ALA A 62 13.74 -5.80 2.06
C ALA A 62 12.67 -5.88 0.95
N GLU A 63 13.06 -5.69 -0.32
CA GLU A 63 12.18 -5.87 -1.46
C GLU A 63 11.65 -7.31 -1.54
N ALA A 64 12.54 -8.30 -1.47
CA ALA A 64 12.18 -9.71 -1.57
C ALA A 64 11.19 -10.12 -0.48
N GLU A 65 11.39 -9.68 0.76
CA GLU A 65 10.48 -9.95 1.87
C GLU A 65 9.11 -9.30 1.66
N MET A 66 9.06 -8.03 1.24
CA MET A 66 7.79 -7.36 0.93
C MET A 66 7.02 -8.08 -0.18
N LEU A 67 7.70 -8.49 -1.26
CA LEU A 67 7.07 -9.23 -2.36
C LEU A 67 6.61 -10.62 -1.92
N ALA A 68 7.40 -11.34 -1.12
CA ALA A 68 7.03 -12.64 -0.58
C ALA A 68 5.82 -12.55 0.34
N ALA A 69 5.78 -11.57 1.25
CA ALA A 69 4.65 -11.33 2.14
C ALA A 69 3.38 -10.94 1.36
N LYS A 70 3.52 -10.13 0.29
CA LYS A 70 2.43 -9.77 -0.61
C LYS A 70 1.88 -10.99 -1.35
N ALA A 71 2.76 -11.86 -1.85
CA ALA A 71 2.38 -13.09 -2.52
C ALA A 71 1.65 -14.06 -1.56
N ALA A 72 2.16 -14.25 -0.35
CA ALA A 72 1.53 -15.07 0.68
C ALA A 72 0.13 -14.55 1.04
N LYS A 73 0.00 -13.24 1.27
CA LYS A 73 -1.31 -12.60 1.53
C LYS A 73 -2.31 -12.85 0.40
N ARG A 74 -1.87 -12.73 -0.86
CA ARG A 74 -2.70 -12.99 -2.04
C ARG A 74 -3.10 -14.46 -2.16
N ALA A 75 -2.20 -15.38 -1.86
CA ALA A 75 -2.48 -16.81 -1.88
C ALA A 75 -3.56 -17.19 -0.86
N VAL A 76 -3.43 -16.72 0.38
CA VAL A 76 -4.46 -16.94 1.43
C VAL A 76 -5.79 -16.34 1.00
N PHE A 77 -5.80 -15.12 0.47
CA PHE A 77 -7.04 -14.51 0.01
C PHE A 77 -7.67 -15.32 -1.15
N ALA A 78 -6.89 -15.76 -2.13
CA ALA A 78 -7.40 -16.54 -3.25
C ALA A 78 -7.99 -17.90 -2.81
N GLU A 79 -7.37 -18.55 -1.83
CA GLU A 79 -7.87 -19.82 -1.29
C GLU A 79 -9.17 -19.63 -0.49
N TRP A 80 -9.23 -18.61 0.36
CA TRP A 80 -10.27 -18.49 1.37
C TRP A 80 -11.43 -17.57 0.98
N SER A 81 -11.23 -16.65 0.04
CA SER A 81 -12.30 -15.76 -0.44
C SER A 81 -13.52 -16.52 -0.97
N PRO A 82 -13.38 -17.60 -1.78
CA PRO A 82 -14.54 -18.38 -2.24
C PRO A 82 -15.29 -19.12 -1.11
N ARG A 83 -14.63 -19.34 0.04
CA ARG A 83 -15.22 -20.01 1.20
C ARG A 83 -15.92 -19.03 2.14
N TRP A 84 -15.76 -17.72 1.93
CA TRP A 84 -16.34 -16.70 2.79
C TRP A 84 -17.87 -16.67 2.63
N PRO A 85 -18.65 -16.86 3.72
CA PRO A 85 -20.09 -16.92 3.63
C PRO A 85 -20.68 -15.54 3.33
N LEU A 86 -21.80 -15.53 2.59
CA LEU A 86 -22.65 -14.35 2.48
C LEU A 86 -23.62 -14.30 3.67
N ALA A 87 -23.91 -13.09 4.13
CA ALA A 87 -24.93 -12.86 5.14
C ALA A 87 -26.31 -13.33 4.63
N PRO A 88 -27.07 -14.12 5.40
CA PRO A 88 -28.43 -14.49 5.00
C PRO A 88 -29.33 -13.26 4.83
N ASP A 89 -30.24 -13.29 3.85
CA ASP A 89 -31.10 -12.16 3.52
C ASP A 89 -31.94 -11.66 4.70
N GLU A 90 -32.27 -12.55 5.66
CA GLU A 90 -33.03 -12.18 6.84
C GLU A 90 -32.33 -11.17 7.76
N ILE A 91 -31.01 -11.05 7.67
CA ILE A 91 -30.22 -10.13 8.50
C ILE A 91 -29.65 -8.92 7.73
N ILE A 92 -29.96 -8.79 6.43
CA ILE A 92 -29.47 -7.67 5.60
C ILE A 92 -30.30 -6.40 5.82
N GLU A 93 -31.60 -6.56 6.04
CA GLU A 93 -32.43 -5.45 6.45
C GLU A 93 -32.21 -5.19 7.94
N HIS A 94 -31.81 -3.95 8.24
CA HIS A 94 -31.53 -3.44 9.58
C HIS A 94 -30.09 -3.71 10.06
N GLY A 95 -29.08 -3.47 9.22
CA GLY A 95 -27.69 -3.38 9.68
C GLY A 95 -27.20 -1.95 9.83
N CYS A 96 -26.42 -1.67 10.86
CA CYS A 96 -25.55 -0.48 10.89
C CYS A 96 -24.17 -0.80 10.27
N GLU A 97 -23.76 -2.06 10.34
CA GLU A 97 -22.46 -2.53 9.85
C GLU A 97 -22.52 -2.90 8.38
N ILE A 98 -21.48 -2.57 7.62
CA ILE A 98 -21.32 -2.99 6.23
C ILE A 98 -20.93 -4.47 6.21
N GLU A 99 -21.51 -5.26 5.31
CA GLU A 99 -21.07 -6.63 5.04
C GLU A 99 -19.61 -6.60 4.58
N ARG A 100 -18.71 -7.31 5.25
CA ARG A 100 -17.28 -7.29 4.95
C ARG A 100 -16.80 -8.63 4.39
N THR A 101 -15.83 -8.56 3.49
CA THR A 101 -15.03 -9.69 3.01
C THR A 101 -14.04 -10.15 4.09
N LEU A 102 -13.33 -11.26 3.82
CA LEU A 102 -12.21 -11.73 4.63
C LEU A 102 -11.18 -10.62 4.94
N THR A 103 -10.97 -9.70 3.99
CA THR A 103 -9.99 -8.61 4.12
C THR A 103 -10.44 -7.45 4.98
N GLY A 104 -11.71 -7.43 5.41
CA GLY A 104 -12.33 -6.28 6.04
C GLY A 104 -12.87 -5.23 5.06
N ALA A 105 -12.60 -5.35 3.75
CA ALA A 105 -13.24 -4.49 2.74
C ALA A 105 -14.74 -4.77 2.64
N GLY A 106 -15.54 -3.77 2.23
CA GLY A 106 -16.97 -3.96 1.96
C GLY A 106 -17.21 -5.01 0.87
N LEU A 107 -18.22 -5.86 1.07
CA LEU A 107 -18.60 -6.93 0.17
C LEU A 107 -19.67 -6.42 -0.80
N TYR A 108 -19.37 -6.49 -2.09
CA TYR A 108 -20.32 -6.19 -3.17
C TYR A 108 -20.87 -7.49 -3.71
N ARG A 109 -22.19 -7.65 -3.68
CA ARG A 109 -22.85 -8.80 -4.30
C ARG A 109 -23.12 -8.52 -5.77
N ASP A 110 -23.19 -9.58 -6.56
CA ASP A 110 -23.45 -9.48 -8.00
C ASP A 110 -24.73 -8.69 -8.27
N GLY A 111 -24.62 -7.70 -9.17
CA GLY A 111 -25.71 -6.82 -9.56
C GLY A 111 -26.00 -5.65 -8.61
N LEU A 112 -25.34 -5.57 -7.45
CA LEU A 112 -25.52 -4.45 -6.51
C LEU A 112 -24.42 -3.40 -6.68
N LYS A 113 -24.84 -2.13 -6.67
CA LYS A 113 -23.91 -0.98 -6.74
C LYS A 113 -23.27 -0.65 -5.40
N ASP A 114 -23.94 -1.02 -4.30
CA ASP A 114 -23.55 -0.67 -2.94
C ASP A 114 -23.33 -1.93 -2.10
N CYS A 115 -22.44 -1.82 -1.09
CA CYS A 115 -22.32 -2.85 -0.09
C CYS A 115 -23.59 -2.93 0.75
N LEU A 116 -24.02 -4.15 1.03
CA LEU A 116 -25.15 -4.37 1.91
C LEU A 116 -24.74 -4.11 3.37
N ARG A 117 -25.74 -3.77 4.19
CA ARG A 117 -25.56 -3.68 5.63
C ARG A 117 -26.09 -4.94 6.28
N VAL A 118 -25.47 -5.36 7.38
CA VAL A 118 -25.85 -6.59 8.09
C VAL A 118 -26.14 -6.25 9.54
N GLY A 119 -27.28 -6.71 10.03
CA GLY A 119 -27.67 -6.61 11.43
C GLY A 119 -26.88 -7.59 12.28
N THR A 120 -26.28 -7.08 13.35
CA THR A 120 -25.60 -7.90 14.34
C THR A 120 -26.59 -8.52 15.31
N ALA A 121 -26.17 -9.56 16.03
CA ALA A 121 -26.96 -10.13 17.11
C ALA A 121 -27.32 -9.06 18.17
N ASN A 122 -26.43 -8.09 18.42
CA ASN A 122 -26.67 -7.00 19.36
C ASN A 122 -27.74 -6.03 18.86
N ASP A 123 -27.75 -5.69 17.57
CA ASP A 123 -28.79 -4.85 16.96
C ASP A 123 -30.17 -5.50 17.17
N PHE A 124 -30.28 -6.79 16.87
CA PHE A 124 -31.53 -7.53 17.04
C PHE A 124 -31.93 -7.68 18.52
N ARG A 125 -30.98 -7.89 19.44
CA ARG A 125 -31.26 -7.90 20.89
C ARG A 125 -31.80 -6.55 21.36
N TRP A 126 -31.22 -5.45 20.89
CA TRP A 126 -31.70 -4.11 21.20
C TRP A 126 -33.12 -3.88 20.68
N TRP A 127 -33.43 -4.29 19.44
CA TRP A 127 -34.80 -4.21 18.93
C TRP A 127 -35.77 -5.09 19.69
N LYS A 128 -35.40 -6.33 20.02
CA LYS A 128 -36.24 -7.23 20.83
C LYS A 128 -36.57 -6.58 22.17
N ALA A 129 -35.57 -6.05 22.88
CA ALA A 129 -35.77 -5.35 24.15
C ALA A 129 -36.65 -4.10 23.99
N SER A 130 -36.54 -3.38 22.87
CA SER A 130 -37.42 -2.25 22.54
C SER A 130 -38.88 -2.69 22.36
N ILE A 131 -39.12 -3.80 21.65
CA ILE A 131 -40.46 -4.37 21.44
C ILE A 131 -41.05 -4.88 22.76
N GLU A 132 -40.25 -5.54 23.60
CA GLU A 132 -40.68 -6.01 24.92
C GLU A 132 -41.09 -4.86 25.84
N ARG A 133 -40.33 -3.75 25.84
CA ARG A 133 -40.72 -2.52 26.57
C ARG A 133 -42.04 -1.95 26.08
N GLN A 134 -42.30 -1.97 24.76
CA GLN A 134 -43.59 -1.54 24.22
C GLN A 134 -44.74 -2.43 24.68
N LEU A 135 -44.54 -3.76 24.69
CA LEU A 135 -45.56 -4.72 25.11
C LEU A 135 -45.90 -4.60 26.61
N ALA A 136 -44.89 -4.32 27.44
CA ALA A 136 -45.04 -4.05 28.87
C ALA A 136 -45.71 -2.70 29.16
N SER A 137 -45.71 -1.77 28.20
CA SER A 137 -46.32 -0.46 28.37
C SER A 137 -47.84 -0.55 28.41
N LYS A 138 -48.46 0.14 29.38
CA LYS A 138 -49.92 0.35 29.44
C LYS A 138 -50.47 1.21 28.29
N ARG A 139 -49.60 1.79 27.46
CA ARG A 139 -49.99 2.64 26.32
C ARG A 139 -50.59 1.85 25.16
N ILE A 140 -50.24 0.58 25.00
CA ILE A 140 -50.78 -0.26 23.92
C ILE A 140 -52.00 -1.04 24.42
N LYS A 141 -53.18 -0.51 24.09
CA LYS A 141 -54.48 -1.07 24.48
C LYS A 141 -55.05 -2.10 23.47
N SER A 142 -54.61 -2.06 22.21
CA SER A 142 -55.11 -2.95 21.15
C SER A 142 -54.49 -4.36 21.24
N GLU A 143 -55.33 -5.39 21.36
CA GLU A 143 -54.88 -6.79 21.39
C GLU A 143 -54.29 -7.25 20.05
N ALA A 144 -54.80 -6.72 18.93
CA ALA A 144 -54.21 -6.98 17.62
C ALA A 144 -52.77 -6.46 17.55
N ARG A 145 -52.51 -5.25 18.09
CA ARG A 145 -51.14 -4.70 18.17
C ARG A 145 -50.26 -5.53 19.11
N ARG A 146 -50.76 -5.96 20.27
CA ARG A 146 -50.02 -6.83 21.21
C ARG A 146 -49.66 -8.16 20.56
N THR A 147 -50.57 -8.76 19.81
CA THR A 147 -50.33 -9.99 19.03
C THR A 147 -49.26 -9.79 17.99
N GLN A 148 -49.27 -8.67 17.25
CA GLN A 148 -48.22 -8.35 16.29
C GLN A 148 -46.85 -8.20 16.97
N LEU A 149 -46.76 -7.48 18.10
CA LEU A 149 -45.50 -7.32 18.84
C LEU A 149 -44.94 -8.68 19.31
N ARG A 150 -45.81 -9.61 19.75
CA ARG A 150 -45.38 -10.99 20.08
C ARG A 150 -44.82 -11.73 18.87
N LYS A 151 -45.42 -11.55 17.68
CA LYS A 151 -44.87 -12.11 16.42
C LYS A 151 -43.52 -11.48 16.08
N ASP A 152 -43.39 -10.17 16.26
CA ASP A 152 -42.16 -9.44 15.99
C ASP A 152 -41.03 -9.89 16.94
N ILE A 153 -41.32 -10.16 18.23
CA ILE A 153 -40.35 -10.77 19.16
C ILE A 153 -39.84 -12.11 18.62
N LYS A 154 -40.74 -13.00 18.18
CA LYS A 154 -40.34 -14.30 17.62
C LYS A 154 -39.48 -14.14 16.35
N LYS A 155 -39.86 -13.21 15.46
CA LYS A 155 -39.09 -12.90 14.25
C LYS A 155 -37.69 -12.40 14.59
N THR A 156 -37.58 -11.45 15.52
CA THR A 156 -36.30 -10.90 15.96
C THR A 156 -35.45 -11.95 16.66
N GLN A 157 -36.05 -12.83 17.47
CA GLN A 157 -35.33 -13.96 18.08
C GLN A 157 -34.72 -14.90 17.04
N ARG A 158 -35.44 -15.19 15.95
CA ARG A 158 -34.89 -15.95 14.81
C ARG A 158 -33.71 -15.21 14.17
N LYS A 159 -33.83 -13.90 13.97
CA LYS A 159 -32.74 -13.07 13.41
C LYS A 159 -31.49 -13.07 14.31
N ILE A 160 -31.63 -13.03 15.63
CA ILE A 160 -30.50 -13.15 16.58
C ILE A 160 -29.73 -14.44 16.31
N SER A 161 -30.42 -15.59 16.28
CA SER A 161 -29.78 -16.88 16.05
C SER A 161 -29.11 -17.00 14.66
N ILE A 162 -29.68 -16.38 13.63
CA ILE A 162 -29.05 -16.32 12.30
C ILE A 162 -27.78 -15.47 12.34
N ALA A 163 -27.85 -14.28 12.94
CA ALA A 163 -26.72 -13.37 13.05
C ALA A 163 -25.56 -13.98 13.86
N GLU A 164 -25.86 -14.69 14.96
CA GLU A 164 -24.86 -15.40 15.77
C GLU A 164 -24.15 -16.48 14.97
N ARG A 165 -24.89 -17.30 14.20
CA ARG A 165 -24.29 -18.34 13.35
C ARG A 165 -23.42 -17.75 12.25
N TYR A 166 -23.89 -16.69 11.59
CA TYR A 166 -23.12 -15.99 10.57
C TYR A 166 -21.83 -15.36 11.15
N ALA A 167 -21.92 -14.70 12.30
CA ALA A 167 -20.76 -14.14 12.99
C ALA A 167 -19.77 -15.23 13.42
N ALA A 168 -20.25 -16.35 13.94
CA ALA A 168 -19.40 -17.49 14.31
C ALA A 168 -18.68 -18.08 13.09
N GLU A 169 -19.36 -18.25 11.96
CA GLU A 169 -18.74 -18.82 10.76
C GLU A 169 -17.70 -17.89 10.13
N THR A 170 -18.00 -16.59 10.06
CA THR A 170 -17.02 -15.59 9.57
C THR A 170 -15.81 -15.48 10.49
N ALA A 171 -16.00 -15.57 11.81
CA ALA A 171 -14.90 -15.62 12.78
C ALA A 171 -14.06 -16.89 12.61
N ARG A 172 -14.72 -18.06 12.49
CA ARG A 172 -14.06 -19.35 12.28
C ARG A 172 -13.20 -19.35 11.02
N ILE A 173 -13.71 -18.82 9.90
CA ILE A 173 -12.94 -18.74 8.65
C ILE A 173 -11.79 -17.76 8.79
N ARG A 174 -11.99 -16.60 9.43
CA ARG A 174 -10.93 -15.61 9.64
C ARG A 174 -9.77 -16.18 10.46
N GLU A 175 -10.09 -16.92 11.52
CA GLU A 175 -9.09 -17.62 12.34
C GLU A 175 -8.40 -18.72 11.56
N ALA A 176 -9.17 -19.60 10.91
CA ALA A 176 -8.64 -20.75 10.18
C ALA A 176 -7.78 -20.34 8.95
N SER A 177 -8.06 -19.19 8.34
CA SER A 177 -7.33 -18.75 7.15
C SER A 177 -5.95 -18.16 7.48
N GLY A 178 -5.67 -17.80 8.73
CA GLY A 178 -4.45 -17.08 9.11
C GLY A 178 -4.25 -15.75 8.38
N TYR A 179 -5.34 -15.14 7.88
CA TYR A 179 -5.26 -13.95 7.02
C TYR A 179 -4.68 -12.74 7.77
N GLU A 180 -5.01 -12.61 9.05
CA GLU A 180 -4.50 -11.56 9.93
C GLU A 180 -2.96 -11.58 9.95
N GLN A 181 -2.35 -12.75 10.20
CA GLN A 181 -0.90 -12.90 10.32
C GLN A 181 -0.17 -12.57 9.02
N VAL A 182 -0.66 -13.04 7.87
CA VAL A 182 -0.05 -12.71 6.57
C VAL A 182 -0.27 -11.25 6.19
N SER A 183 -1.38 -10.64 6.62
CA SER A 183 -1.64 -9.22 6.41
C SER A 183 -0.72 -8.34 7.27
N GLU A 184 -0.51 -8.71 8.54
CA GLU A 184 0.43 -8.06 9.44
C GLU A 184 1.86 -8.17 8.91
N ARG A 185 2.31 -9.36 8.50
CA ARG A 185 3.62 -9.56 7.88
C ARG A 185 3.81 -8.66 6.66
N HIS A 186 2.83 -8.60 5.77
CA HIS A 186 2.89 -7.71 4.60
C HIS A 186 2.98 -6.23 5.00
N SER A 187 2.20 -5.81 5.99
CA SER A 187 2.26 -4.43 6.48
C SER A 187 3.61 -4.13 7.14
N ALA A 188 4.18 -5.06 7.90
CA ALA A 188 5.48 -4.92 8.54
C ALA A 188 6.60 -4.83 7.50
N ALA A 189 6.61 -5.72 6.51
CA ALA A 189 7.60 -5.71 5.43
C ALA A 189 7.53 -4.42 4.60
N THR A 190 6.32 -3.92 4.32
CA THR A 190 6.14 -2.66 3.58
C THR A 190 6.62 -1.45 4.40
N LYS A 191 6.32 -1.42 5.71
CA LYS A 191 6.85 -0.38 6.62
C LYS A 191 8.38 -0.42 6.68
N ALA A 192 8.97 -1.60 6.82
CA ALA A 192 10.42 -1.76 6.85
C ALA A 192 11.09 -1.27 5.55
N LEU A 193 10.55 -1.66 4.38
CA LEU A 193 11.00 -1.15 3.09
C LEU A 193 10.87 0.38 3.00
N THR A 194 9.75 0.94 3.48
CA THR A 194 9.52 2.38 3.48
C THR A 194 10.57 3.10 4.32
N SER A 195 10.80 2.64 5.55
CA SER A 195 11.82 3.20 6.45
C SER A 195 13.22 3.11 5.86
N LEU A 196 13.55 2.00 5.17
CA LEU A 196 14.83 1.86 4.48
C LEU A 196 14.97 2.87 3.34
N ILE A 197 13.93 3.09 2.55
CA ILE A 197 13.95 4.08 1.46
C ILE A 197 14.08 5.50 2.03
N VAL A 198 13.37 5.85 3.11
CA VAL A 198 13.54 7.13 3.82
C VAL A 198 15.01 7.31 4.23
N ALA A 199 15.61 6.28 4.84
CA ALA A 199 17.01 6.32 5.27
C ALA A 199 17.97 6.51 4.07
N ILE A 200 17.77 5.78 2.97
CA ILE A 200 18.56 5.92 1.73
C ILE A 200 18.46 7.34 1.18
N MET A 201 17.26 7.90 1.10
CA MET A 201 17.04 9.24 0.54
C MET A 201 17.67 10.33 1.41
N ALA A 202 17.69 10.15 2.73
CA ALA A 202 18.28 11.08 3.68
C ALA A 202 19.83 11.10 3.67
N GLN A 203 20.49 10.04 3.20
CA GLN A 203 21.94 10.02 3.13
C GLN A 203 22.47 10.95 2.03
N PRO A 204 23.55 11.71 2.28
CA PRO A 204 24.23 12.44 1.23
C PRO A 204 24.94 11.46 0.29
N GLU A 205 24.81 11.72 -1.00
CA GLU A 205 25.58 11.11 -2.08
C GLU A 205 26.74 12.00 -2.49
N THR A 206 27.91 11.39 -2.68
CA THR A 206 29.15 12.03 -3.15
C THR A 206 29.59 11.56 -4.53
N SER A 207 28.90 10.56 -5.11
CA SER A 207 29.20 10.02 -6.42
C SER A 207 27.94 9.61 -7.21
N MET A 208 28.13 9.27 -8.49
CA MET A 208 27.06 8.70 -9.32
C MET A 208 26.55 7.35 -8.78
N GLN A 209 27.39 6.59 -8.05
CA GLN A 209 26.97 5.35 -7.41
C GLN A 209 25.87 5.61 -6.37
N GLY A 210 26.00 6.65 -5.54
CA GLY A 210 24.98 7.04 -4.58
C GLY A 210 23.67 7.49 -5.24
N VAL A 211 23.76 8.23 -6.36
CA VAL A 211 22.57 8.57 -7.17
C VAL A 211 21.87 7.32 -7.70
N MET A 212 22.63 6.33 -8.17
CA MET A 212 22.07 5.05 -8.61
C MET A 212 21.38 4.30 -7.48
N ILE A 213 21.96 4.25 -6.27
CA ILE A 213 21.34 3.62 -5.10
C ILE A 213 19.98 4.27 -4.78
N LYS A 214 19.92 5.61 -4.75
CA LYS A 214 18.67 6.35 -4.54
C LYS A 214 17.65 6.07 -5.65
N ALA A 215 18.07 6.05 -6.91
CA ALA A 215 17.19 5.70 -8.02
C ALA A 215 16.63 4.26 -7.91
N GLN A 216 17.47 3.31 -7.51
CA GLN A 216 17.07 1.91 -7.26
C GLN A 216 16.03 1.82 -6.13
N ALA A 217 16.20 2.60 -5.06
CA ALA A 217 15.26 2.68 -3.96
C ALA A 217 13.87 3.18 -4.41
N LEU A 218 13.83 4.23 -5.26
CA LEU A 218 12.56 4.72 -5.82
C LEU A 218 11.93 3.75 -6.83
N ALA A 219 12.74 3.07 -7.62
CA ALA A 219 12.27 2.01 -8.52
C ALA A 219 11.64 0.84 -7.73
N THR A 220 12.21 0.51 -6.57
CA THR A 220 11.68 -0.48 -5.63
C THR A 220 10.38 0.01 -5.01
N TRP A 221 10.31 1.28 -4.60
CA TRP A 221 9.10 1.87 -4.02
C TRP A 221 7.88 1.70 -4.93
N LYS A 222 8.05 1.85 -6.25
CA LYS A 222 6.97 1.70 -7.24
C LYS A 222 6.24 0.36 -7.16
N LYS A 223 6.91 -0.70 -6.66
CA LYS A 223 6.37 -2.05 -6.52
C LYS A 223 5.48 -2.23 -5.27
N ALA A 224 5.58 -1.32 -4.30
CA ALA A 224 4.71 -1.27 -3.13
C ALA A 224 3.25 -0.97 -3.52
N ASP A 225 2.31 -1.44 -2.69
CA ASP A 225 0.89 -1.22 -2.93
C ASP A 225 0.54 0.27 -2.95
N ARG A 226 -0.41 0.63 -3.82
CA ARG A 226 -0.80 2.04 -4.07
C ARG A 226 -1.16 2.78 -2.79
N VAL A 227 -1.83 2.12 -1.84
CA VAL A 227 -2.25 2.73 -0.57
C VAL A 227 -1.04 3.24 0.21
N TYR A 228 0.03 2.46 0.33
CA TYR A 228 1.26 2.89 1.01
C TYR A 228 1.96 4.01 0.25
N ARG A 229 1.95 3.98 -1.09
CA ARG A 229 2.54 5.04 -1.91
C ARG A 229 1.81 6.38 -1.81
N VAL A 230 0.48 6.36 -1.67
CA VAL A 230 -0.35 7.58 -1.59
C VAL A 230 -0.35 8.16 -0.18
N LEU A 231 -0.29 7.31 0.85
CA LEU A 231 -0.35 7.76 2.25
C LEU A 231 1.01 8.10 2.85
N ASN A 232 2.12 7.80 2.16
CA ASN A 232 3.46 8.14 2.63
C ASN A 232 3.82 9.59 2.28
N ALA A 233 3.75 10.49 3.26
CA ALA A 233 4.09 11.90 3.10
C ALA A 233 5.55 12.12 2.67
N ASP A 234 6.49 11.33 3.18
CA ASP A 234 7.91 11.45 2.85
C ASP A 234 8.17 11.19 1.34
N GLY A 235 7.30 10.40 0.72
CA GLY A 235 7.41 10.02 -0.69
C GLY A 235 7.15 11.14 -1.69
N PHE A 236 6.54 12.26 -1.28
CA PHE A 236 6.18 13.34 -2.21
C PHE A 236 7.41 14.08 -2.75
N ASP A 237 8.45 14.24 -1.93
CA ASP A 237 9.62 15.04 -2.30
C ASP A 237 10.77 14.21 -2.89
N TRP A 238 10.71 12.89 -2.81
CA TRP A 238 11.80 12.01 -3.26
C TRP A 238 12.18 12.19 -4.73
N GLY A 239 11.21 12.44 -5.61
CA GLY A 239 11.47 12.70 -7.02
C GLY A 239 12.27 13.99 -7.23
N SER A 240 11.89 15.06 -6.54
CA SER A 240 12.57 16.35 -6.57
C SER A 240 13.98 16.25 -5.98
N GLN A 241 14.15 15.52 -4.87
CA GLN A 241 15.45 15.26 -4.25
C GLN A 241 16.39 14.54 -5.22
N LEU A 242 15.94 13.46 -5.86
CA LEU A 242 16.75 12.72 -6.83
C LEU A 242 17.12 13.60 -8.04
N ALA A 243 16.21 14.45 -8.53
CA ALA A 243 16.51 15.38 -9.61
C ALA A 243 17.61 16.38 -9.22
N ALA A 244 17.56 16.92 -8.00
CA ALA A 244 18.60 17.79 -7.47
C ALA A 244 19.96 17.07 -7.34
N SER A 245 19.96 15.82 -6.88
CA SER A 245 21.13 14.94 -6.84
C SER A 245 21.80 14.80 -8.21
N VAL A 246 21.00 14.52 -9.25
CA VAL A 246 21.49 14.35 -10.62
C VAL A 246 22.12 15.64 -11.15
N ILE A 247 21.47 16.79 -10.92
CA ILE A 247 21.98 18.10 -11.37
C ILE A 247 23.32 18.40 -10.69
N ARG A 248 23.42 18.20 -9.38
CA ARG A 248 24.65 18.44 -8.61
C ARG A 248 25.83 17.61 -9.15
N MET A 249 25.62 16.31 -9.34
CA MET A 249 26.67 15.43 -9.90
C MET A 249 27.05 15.80 -11.34
N ALA A 250 26.07 16.23 -12.16
CA ALA A 250 26.35 16.66 -13.53
C ALA A 250 27.16 17.97 -13.59
N SER A 251 26.95 18.89 -12.64
CA SER A 251 27.69 20.15 -12.53
C SER A 251 29.12 19.95 -12.02
N GLU A 252 29.35 19.01 -11.11
CA GLU A 252 30.68 18.68 -10.58
C GLU A 252 31.58 18.03 -11.65
N VAL A 253 31.01 17.27 -12.60
CA VAL A 253 31.76 16.67 -13.72
C VAL A 253 32.10 17.69 -14.82
N ALA A 254 31.41 18.83 -14.86
CA ALA A 254 31.60 19.87 -15.87
C ALA A 254 32.61 20.97 -15.47
N SER A 255 33.10 20.94 -14.22
CA SER A 255 34.07 21.89 -13.66
C SER A 255 35.48 21.28 -13.64
#